data_AF-A0A7D7VIA8-F1
#
_entry.id   AF-A0A7D7VIA8-F1
#
_cell.length_a   1.000
_cell.length_b   1.000
_cell.length_c   1.000
_cell.angle_alpha   90.00
_cell.angle_beta   90.00
_cell.angle_gamma   90.00
#
_symmetry.space_group_name_H-M   'P 1'
#
loop_
_entity.id
_entity.type
_entity.pdbx_description
1 polymer ?
#
loop_
_entity_poly.entity_id
_entity_poly.type
_entity_poly.pdbx_seq_one_letter_code
_entity_poly.pdbx_strand_id
1 'polypeptide(L)'
;MTRSKKLNAALEVLDFKLNKQFSSLVELMQHKIDNEKKLHDLMNYQNNYMSINTNKDKQTITSLQIHHKLMNKLQIAIEVQQQVVHDLDYKVNQMIHILQKDRAQNRALGVLIKRYHKQETEISERNEQNELDSQVLAILQNNSVS
;
A
#
# COMPACT_ATOMS: atom_id res chain seq x y z
N MET A 1 -5.89 28.56 -17.06
CA MET A 1 -5.34 27.35 -16.40
C MET A 1 -5.66 26.14 -17.27
N THR A 2 -4.65 25.38 -17.70
CA THR A 2 -4.80 24.24 -18.61
C THR A 2 -5.39 23.00 -17.90
N ARG A 3 -5.99 22.08 -18.65
CA ARG A 3 -6.55 20.83 -18.10
C ARG A 3 -5.45 19.93 -17.55
N SER A 4 -4.29 19.86 -18.23
CA SER A 4 -3.11 19.13 -17.74
C SER A 4 -2.67 19.59 -16.34
N LYS A 5 -2.62 20.91 -16.10
CA LYS A 5 -2.27 21.49 -14.78
C LYS A 5 -3.28 21.14 -13.69
N LYS A 6 -4.59 21.13 -13.99
CA LYS A 6 -5.62 20.72 -13.01
C LYS A 6 -5.47 19.25 -12.62
N LEU A 7 -5.19 18.39 -13.60
CA LEU A 7 -5.05 16.95 -13.37
C LEU A 7 -3.73 16.59 -12.68
N ASN A 8 -2.65 17.36 -12.89
CA ASN A 8 -1.41 17.20 -12.13
C ASN A 8 -1.62 17.35 -10.63
N ALA A 9 -2.39 18.36 -10.18
CA ALA A 9 -2.71 18.51 -8.77
C ALA A 9 -3.47 17.28 -8.22
N ALA A 10 -4.37 16.68 -9.01
CA ALA A 10 -5.06 15.45 -8.63
C ALA A 10 -4.09 14.25 -8.57
N LEU A 11 -3.09 14.18 -9.47
CA LEU A 11 -2.05 13.15 -9.45
C LEU A 11 -1.19 13.25 -8.19
N GLU A 12 -0.77 14.46 -7.81
CA GLU A 12 0.02 14.71 -6.59
C GLU A 12 -0.73 14.26 -5.33
N VAL A 13 -2.03 14.52 -5.24
CA VAL A 13 -2.87 14.05 -4.12
C VAL A 13 -2.94 12.51 -4.08
N LEU A 14 -3.04 11.87 -5.25
CA LEU A 14 -3.04 10.40 -5.33
C LEU A 14 -1.67 9.81 -4.96
N ASP A 15 -0.57 10.42 -5.39
CA ASP A 15 0.78 10.01 -5.01
C ASP A 15 1.00 10.11 -3.50
N PHE A 16 0.57 11.22 -2.90
CA PHE A 16 0.61 11.39 -1.45
C PHE A 16 -0.18 10.29 -0.72
N LYS A 17 -1.40 10.00 -1.19
CA LYS A 17 -2.24 8.95 -0.62
C LYS A 17 -1.58 7.56 -0.75
N LEU A 18 -0.99 7.25 -1.91
CA LEU A 18 -0.27 6.00 -2.15
C LEU A 18 0.92 5.84 -1.21
N ASN A 19 1.72 6.89 -1.01
CA ASN A 19 2.86 6.86 -0.09
C ASN A 19 2.42 6.64 1.36
N LYS A 20 1.31 7.27 1.77
CA LYS A 20 0.72 7.04 3.10
C LYS A 20 0.26 5.59 3.27
N GLN A 21 -0.46 5.05 2.28
CA GLN A 21 -0.92 3.66 2.30
C GLN A 21 0.26 2.67 2.31
N PHE A 22 1.34 2.96 1.58
CA PHE A 22 2.54 2.14 1.58
C PHE A 22 3.20 2.12 2.96
N SER A 23 3.32 3.28 3.61
CA SER A 23 3.84 3.38 4.98
C SER A 23 3.00 2.54 5.96
N SER A 24 1.67 2.64 5.87
CA SER A 24 0.76 1.82 6.69
C SER A 24 0.87 0.32 6.38
N LEU A 25 1.14 -0.08 5.13
CA LEU A 25 1.39 -1.48 4.79
C LEU A 25 2.68 -1.98 5.47
N VAL A 26 3.75 -1.18 5.44
CA VAL A 26 5.01 -1.54 6.10
C VAL A 26 4.82 -1.73 7.61
N GLU A 27 4.13 -0.79 8.26
CA GLU A 27 3.78 -0.91 9.69
C GLU A 27 2.98 -2.18 9.97
N LEU A 28 1.97 -2.47 9.15
CA LEU A 28 1.13 -3.65 9.31
C LEU A 28 1.93 -4.96 9.11
N MET A 29 2.85 -4.99 8.15
CA MET A 29 3.75 -6.13 7.94
C MET A 29 4.71 -6.32 9.11
N GLN A 30 5.25 -5.24 9.69
CA GLN A 30 6.08 -5.32 10.88
C GLN A 30 5.27 -5.88 12.07
N HIS A 31 4.04 -5.38 12.27
CA HIS A 31 3.14 -5.90 13.29
C HIS A 31 2.83 -7.40 13.08
N LYS A 32 2.69 -7.86 11.83
CA LYS A 32 2.53 -9.29 11.53
C LYS A 32 3.76 -10.08 11.95
N ILE A 33 4.96 -9.66 11.54
CA ILE A 33 6.23 -10.32 11.88
C ILE A 33 6.40 -10.45 13.40
N ASP A 34 6.12 -9.38 14.15
CA ASP A 34 6.24 -9.38 15.61
C ASP A 34 5.27 -10.39 16.25
N ASN A 35 4.06 -10.55 15.69
CA ASN A 35 3.06 -11.50 16.19
C ASN A 35 3.34 -12.94 15.77
N GLU A 36 3.94 -13.17 14.59
CA GLU A 36 4.45 -14.48 14.18
C GLU A 36 5.60 -14.92 15.09
N LYS A 37 6.49 -14.00 15.46
CA LYS A 37 7.55 -14.27 16.44
C LYS A 37 6.98 -14.66 17.80
N LYS A 38 5.99 -13.92 18.31
CA LYS A 38 5.31 -14.27 19.57
C LYS A 38 4.66 -15.65 19.53
N LEU A 39 4.03 -16.00 18.40
CA LEU A 39 3.46 -17.34 18.21
C LEU A 39 4.55 -18.41 18.25
N HIS A 40 5.64 -18.19 17.54
CA HIS A 40 6.79 -19.09 17.53
C HIS A 40 7.38 -19.28 18.94
N ASP A 41 7.52 -18.21 19.71
CA ASP A 41 8.02 -18.25 21.08
C ASP A 41 7.08 -19.05 22.00
N LEU A 42 5.76 -18.92 21.87
CA LEU A 42 4.77 -19.70 22.62
C LEU A 42 4.83 -21.19 22.28
N MET A 43 4.94 -21.53 20.99
CA MET A 43 5.07 -22.92 20.52
C MET A 43 6.40 -23.54 21.01
N ASN A 44 7.50 -22.78 20.95
CA ASN A 44 8.79 -23.22 21.48
C ASN A 44 8.73 -23.44 22.98
N TYR A 45 8.08 -22.53 23.72
CA TYR A 45 7.88 -22.70 25.16
C TYR A 45 7.08 -23.98 25.47
N GLN A 46 6.01 -24.26 24.72
CA GLN A 46 5.24 -25.51 24.85
C GLN A 46 6.11 -26.74 24.62
N ASN A 47 6.87 -26.77 23.53
CA ASN A 47 7.74 -27.88 23.17
C ASN A 47 8.82 -28.13 24.22
N ASN A 48 9.49 -27.06 24.68
CA ASN A 48 10.51 -27.12 25.72
C ASN A 48 9.93 -27.57 27.06
N TYR A 49 8.75 -27.07 27.41
CA TYR A 49 8.08 -27.48 28.63
C TYR A 49 7.73 -28.97 28.59
N MET A 50 7.17 -29.46 27.47
CA MET A 50 6.82 -30.86 27.30
C MET A 50 8.04 -31.77 27.40
N SER A 51 9.15 -31.42 26.74
CA SER A 51 10.38 -32.23 26.77
C SER A 51 11.00 -32.33 28.17
N ILE A 52 10.92 -31.27 28.97
CA ILE A 52 11.40 -31.27 30.37
C ILE A 52 10.49 -32.10 31.27
N ASN A 53 9.17 -32.06 31.04
CA ASN A 53 8.20 -32.70 31.93
C ASN A 53 7.96 -34.19 31.64
N THR A 54 8.25 -34.67 30.42
CA THR A 54 8.23 -36.11 30.08
C THR A 54 9.38 -36.89 30.71
N ASN A 55 10.47 -36.23 31.12
CA ASN A 55 11.66 -36.88 31.71
C ASN A 55 11.58 -37.06 33.25
N LYS A 56 10.40 -36.91 33.86
CA LYS A 56 10.21 -37.06 35.32
C LYS A 56 9.40 -38.30 35.64
N ASP A 57 10.10 -39.38 36.01
CA ASP A 57 9.55 -40.72 36.29
C ASP A 57 8.60 -40.79 37.51
N LYS A 58 8.43 -39.72 38.29
CA LYS A 58 7.51 -39.68 39.44
C LYS A 58 6.85 -38.31 39.58
N GLN A 59 5.65 -38.15 39.01
CA GLN A 59 4.83 -36.96 39.21
C GLN A 59 3.76 -37.21 40.27
N THR A 60 3.62 -36.28 41.22
CA THR A 60 2.49 -36.26 42.16
C THR A 60 1.19 -35.85 41.45
N ILE A 61 0.03 -36.24 42.00
CA ILE A 61 -1.29 -35.83 41.48
C ILE A 61 -1.40 -34.30 41.38
N THR A 62 -0.89 -33.57 42.38
CA THR A 62 -0.87 -32.10 42.38
C THR A 62 -0.04 -31.53 41.23
N SER A 63 1.15 -32.11 40.95
CA SER A 63 1.96 -31.67 39.81
C SER A 63 1.31 -31.96 38.45
N LEU A 64 0.57 -33.07 38.33
CA LEU A 64 -0.21 -33.38 37.13
C LEU A 64 -1.35 -32.38 36.90
N GLN A 65 -2.08 -32.00 37.96
CA GLN A 65 -3.14 -30.99 37.87
C GLN A 65 -2.61 -29.62 37.47
N ILE A 66 -1.47 -29.20 38.05
CA ILE A 66 -0.79 -27.94 37.68
C ILE A 66 -0.35 -27.99 36.22
N HIS A 67 0.20 -29.12 35.77
CA HIS A 67 0.60 -29.34 34.39
C HIS A 67 -0.57 -29.18 33.42
N HIS A 68 -1.67 -29.90 33.63
CA HIS A 68 -2.86 -29.80 32.76
C HIS A 68 -3.42 -28.38 32.71
N LYS A 69 -3.48 -27.68 33.86
CA LYS A 69 -3.95 -26.30 33.91
C LYS A 69 -3.06 -25.35 33.12
N LEU A 70 -1.74 -25.53 33.20
CA LEU A 70 -0.78 -24.72 32.45
C LEU A 70 -0.89 -25.00 30.94
N MET A 71 -0.93 -26.28 30.54
CA MET A 71 -1.04 -26.66 29.13
C MET A 71 -2.33 -26.14 28.49
N ASN A 72 -3.46 -26.23 29.19
CA ASN A 72 -4.72 -25.68 28.68
C ASN A 72 -4.63 -24.16 28.48
N LYS A 73 -4.04 -23.42 29.43
CA LYS A 73 -3.84 -21.96 29.27
C LYS A 73 -2.90 -21.64 28.12
N LEU A 74 -1.83 -22.41 27.96
CA LEU A 74 -0.86 -22.22 26.89
C LEU A 74 -1.47 -22.53 25.52
N GLN A 75 -2.28 -23.58 25.42
CA GLN A 75 -3.00 -23.93 24.21
C GLN A 75 -3.97 -22.82 23.78
N ILE A 76 -4.78 -22.30 24.73
CA ILE A 76 -5.67 -21.16 24.46
C ILE A 76 -4.87 -19.94 24.00
N ALA A 77 -3.73 -19.64 24.64
CA ALA A 77 -2.89 -18.51 24.25
C ALA A 77 -2.33 -18.68 22.82
N ILE A 78 -1.92 -19.90 22.44
CA ILE A 78 -1.46 -20.23 21.09
C ILE A 78 -2.60 -20.04 20.08
N GLU A 79 -3.79 -20.56 20.35
CA GLU A 79 -4.96 -20.43 19.47
C GLU A 79 -5.36 -18.97 19.24
N VAL A 80 -5.41 -18.19 20.32
CA VAL A 80 -5.67 -16.73 20.23
C VAL A 80 -4.59 -16.05 19.40
N GLN A 81 -3.32 -16.39 19.61
CA GLN A 81 -2.22 -15.79 18.85
C GLN A 81 -2.23 -16.20 17.38
N GLN A 82 -2.60 -17.44 17.06
CA GLN A 82 -2.81 -17.91 15.68
C GLN A 82 -3.91 -17.11 14.98
N GLN A 83 -5.03 -16.86 15.67
CA GLN A 83 -6.10 -16.03 15.12
C GLN A 83 -5.61 -14.60 14.84
N VAL A 84 -4.84 -14.00 15.75
CA VAL A 84 -4.25 -12.67 15.55
C VAL A 84 -3.36 -12.63 14.31
N VAL A 85 -2.49 -13.63 14.12
CA VAL A 85 -1.64 -13.73 12.92
C VAL A 85 -2.47 -13.89 11.65
N HIS A 86 -3.51 -14.73 11.70
CA HIS A 86 -4.43 -14.93 10.57
C HIS A 86 -5.15 -13.63 10.17
N ASP A 87 -5.68 -12.89 11.14
CA ASP A 87 -6.37 -11.62 10.91
C ASP A 87 -5.41 -10.57 10.34
N LEU A 88 -4.15 -10.55 10.80
CA LEU A 88 -3.13 -9.66 10.27
C LEU A 88 -2.76 -10.03 8.82
N ASP A 89 -2.64 -11.32 8.50
CA ASP A 89 -2.39 -11.78 7.14
C ASP A 89 -3.50 -11.36 6.18
N TYR A 90 -4.75 -11.54 6.60
CA TYR A 90 -5.91 -11.07 5.85
C TYR A 90 -5.86 -9.55 5.59
N LYS A 91 -5.57 -8.74 6.62
CA LYS A 91 -5.45 -7.28 6.49
C LYS A 91 -4.30 -6.87 5.56
N VAL A 92 -3.16 -7.56 5.63
CA VAL A 92 -2.02 -7.31 4.72
C VAL A 92 -2.45 -7.55 3.27
N ASN A 93 -3.11 -8.69 3.01
CA ASN A 93 -3.58 -9.04 1.66
C ASN A 93 -4.62 -8.05 1.13
N GLN A 94 -5.56 -7.60 1.97
CA GLN A 94 -6.51 -6.54 1.61
C GLN A 94 -5.79 -5.23 1.24
N MET A 95 -4.82 -4.81 2.07
CA MET A 95 -4.09 -3.56 1.86
C MET A 95 -3.26 -3.61 0.57
N ILE A 96 -2.63 -4.75 0.27
CA ILE A 96 -1.91 -4.99 -0.99
C ILE A 96 -2.86 -4.83 -2.19
N HIS A 97 -4.06 -5.43 -2.12
CA HIS A 97 -5.03 -5.32 -3.20
C HIS A 97 -5.49 -3.86 -3.42
N ILE A 98 -5.73 -3.11 -2.34
CA ILE A 98 -6.08 -1.69 -2.42
C ILE A 98 -4.95 -0.88 -3.06
N LEU A 99 -3.70 -1.10 -2.62
CA LEU A 99 -2.53 -0.44 -3.17
C LEU A 99 -2.33 -0.73 -4.66
N GLN A 100 -2.54 -1.97 -5.09
CA GLN A 100 -2.46 -2.35 -6.51
C GLN A 100 -3.50 -1.59 -7.35
N LYS A 101 -4.74 -1.49 -6.86
CA LYS A 101 -5.82 -0.74 -7.50
C LYS A 101 -5.51 0.74 -7.58
N ASP A 102 -5.13 1.37 -6.47
CA ASP A 102 -4.83 2.80 -6.41
C ASP A 102 -3.61 3.14 -7.30
N ARG A 103 -2.60 2.25 -7.37
CA ARG A 103 -1.43 2.40 -8.25
C ARG A 103 -1.81 2.32 -9.73
N ALA A 104 -2.74 1.44 -10.10
CA ALA A 104 -3.24 1.37 -11.47
C ALA A 104 -3.99 2.65 -11.87
N GLN A 105 -4.83 3.17 -10.98
CA GLN A 105 -5.54 4.44 -11.19
C GLN A 105 -4.59 5.63 -11.36
N ASN A 106 -3.56 5.71 -10.50
CA ASN A 106 -2.54 6.75 -10.58
C ASN A 106 -1.80 6.71 -11.93
N ARG A 107 -1.36 5.52 -12.37
CA ARG A 107 -0.73 5.34 -13.69
C ARG A 107 -1.65 5.78 -14.84
N ALA A 108 -2.92 5.39 -14.79
CA ALA A 108 -3.90 5.77 -15.81
C ALA A 108 -4.08 7.30 -15.88
N LEU A 109 -4.15 7.97 -14.73
CA LEU A 109 -4.21 9.43 -14.65
C LEU A 109 -2.95 10.09 -15.21
N GLY A 110 -1.76 9.56 -14.88
CA GLY A 110 -0.49 10.04 -15.42
C GLY A 110 -0.43 9.95 -16.96
N VAL A 111 -0.95 8.88 -17.56
CA VAL A 111 -1.07 8.75 -19.02
C VAL A 111 -2.05 9.78 -19.58
N LEU A 112 -3.19 9.99 -18.93
CA LEU A 112 -4.20 10.95 -19.35
C LEU A 112 -3.65 12.39 -19.34
N ILE A 113 -2.90 12.76 -18.31
CA ILE A 113 -2.22 14.06 -18.19
C ILE A 113 -1.27 14.27 -19.36
N LYS A 114 -0.44 13.28 -19.70
CA LYS A 114 0.49 13.36 -20.84
C LYS A 114 -0.25 13.60 -22.16
N ARG A 115 -1.40 12.93 -22.36
CA ARG A 115 -2.24 13.14 -23.55
C ARG A 115 -2.82 14.55 -23.61
N TYR A 116 -3.36 15.06 -22.50
CA TYR A 116 -3.86 16.44 -22.46
C TYR A 116 -2.76 17.47 -22.66
N HIS A 117 -1.59 17.26 -22.07
CA HIS A 117 -0.46 18.16 -22.26
C HIS A 117 -0.07 18.23 -23.74
N LYS A 118 0.05 17.08 -24.42
CA LYS A 118 0.33 17.03 -25.86
C LYS A 118 -0.72 17.79 -26.68
N GLN A 119 -2.01 17.56 -26.42
CA GLN A 119 -3.10 18.27 -27.12
C GLN A 119 -3.06 19.78 -26.89
N GLU A 120 -2.76 20.21 -25.67
CA GLU A 120 -2.66 21.62 -25.33
C GLU A 120 -1.47 22.30 -26.02
N THR A 121 -0.33 21.60 -26.13
CA THR A 121 0.84 22.07 -26.88
C THR A 121 0.51 22.21 -28.37
N GLU A 122 -0.09 21.19 -28.99
CA GLU A 122 -0.48 21.22 -30.41
C GLU A 122 -1.47 22.36 -30.73
N ILE A 123 -2.41 22.63 -29.82
CA ILE A 123 -3.35 23.76 -29.96
C ILE A 123 -2.62 25.10 -29.83
N SER A 124 -1.68 25.21 -28.87
CA SER A 124 -0.88 26.42 -28.69
C SER A 124 -0.05 26.74 -29.92
N GLU A 125 0.67 25.74 -30.45
CA GLU A 125 1.50 25.87 -31.65
C GLU A 125 0.66 26.28 -32.87
N ARG A 126 -0.53 25.68 -33.04
CA ARG A 126 -1.45 26.05 -34.14
C ARG A 126 -1.96 27.48 -34.01
N ASN A 127 -2.27 27.93 -32.80
CA ASN A 127 -2.74 29.30 -32.57
C ASN A 127 -1.63 30.30 -32.87
N GLU A 128 -0.39 30.02 -32.43
CA GLU A 128 0.77 30.86 -32.71
C GLU A 128 1.04 30.95 -34.22
N GLN A 129 0.96 29.83 -34.95
CA GLN A 129 1.08 29.83 -36.40
C GLN A 129 0.00 30.70 -37.08
N ASN A 130 -1.27 30.54 -36.67
CA ASN A 130 -2.38 31.32 -37.21
C ASN A 130 -2.23 32.83 -36.93
N GLU A 131 -1.71 33.19 -35.75
CA GLU A 131 -1.44 34.59 -35.40
C GLU A 131 -0.32 35.18 -36.27
N LEU A 132 0.77 34.44 -36.49
CA LEU A 132 1.87 34.85 -37.37
C LEU A 132 1.39 35.01 -38.82
N ASP A 133 0.64 34.04 -39.34
CA ASP A 133 0.09 34.10 -40.71
C ASP A 133 -0.85 35.30 -40.88
N SER A 134 -1.67 35.59 -39.86
CA SER A 134 -2.57 36.75 -39.87
C SER A 134 -1.80 38.07 -39.87
N GLN A 135 -0.70 38.17 -39.12
CA GLN A 135 0.16 39.35 -39.12
C GLN A 135 0.86 39.54 -40.47
N VAL A 136 1.36 38.46 -41.08
CA VAL A 136 1.97 38.51 -42.43
C VAL A 136 0.95 38.98 -43.45
N LEU A 137 -0.27 38.44 -43.43
CA LEU A 137 -1.35 38.87 -44.33
C LEU A 137 -1.68 40.35 -44.16
N ALA A 138 -1.76 40.84 -42.93
CA ALA A 138 -2.01 42.26 -42.66
C ALA A 138 -0.89 43.17 -43.21
N ILE A 139 0.37 42.77 -43.08
CA ILE A 139 1.52 43.50 -43.64
C ILE A 139 1.45 43.52 -45.18
N LEU A 140 1.18 42.37 -45.80
CA LEU A 140 1.09 42.27 -47.26
C LEU A 140 -0.05 43.13 -47.81
N GLN A 141 -1.20 43.18 -47.13
CA GLN A 141 -2.32 44.05 -47.52
C GLN A 141 -1.94 45.53 -47.43
N ASN A 142 -1.29 45.98 -46.35
CA ASN A 142 -0.87 47.37 -46.21
C ASN A 142 0.18 47.82 -47.25
N ASN A 143 1.07 46.92 -47.66
CA ASN A 143 2.08 47.21 -48.68
C ASN A 143 1.56 47.16 -50.13
N SER A 144 0.37 46.58 -50.35
CA SER A 144 -0.26 46.50 -51.68
C SER A 144 -1.11 47.72 -52.06
N VAL A 145 -1.24 48.68 -51.14
CA VAL A 145 -2.05 49.91 -51.29
C VAL A 145 -1.16 51.16 -51.46
N SER A 146 0.17 50.99 -51.55
CA SER A 146 1.14 52.07 -51.85
C SER A 146 1.65 51.97 -53.29
#